data_AF-A0A969QDT9-F1
#
_entry.id   AF-A0A969QDT9-F1
#
_cell.length_a   1.000
_cell.length_b   1.000
_cell.length_c   1.000
_cell.angle_alpha   90.00
_cell.angle_beta   90.00
_cell.angle_gamma   90.00
#
_symmetry.space_group_name_H-M   'P 1'
#
loop_
_entity.id
_entity.type
_entity.pdbx_description
1 polymer ?
#
loop_
_entity_poly.entity_id
_entity_poly.type
_entity_poly.pdbx_seq_one_letter_code
_entity_poly.pdbx_strand_id
1 'polypeptide(L)'
;MLASSHRANSISAQLPSHPLPAAPTPVLWRMPLLPDYQVMVVDIRAQGQVIGSLVLATKGVEWYEEAKLVLQVVTDFIGVGLLERDLQVQADISQIYPQLHYRLTQAVVENQQIDKLFELAVADMVEGLKLNRGLVLTLKASDASKQPAAPSEPLVAAHLRR
;
A
#
# COMPACT_ATOMS: atom_id res chain seq x y z
N MET A 1 -40.40 -0.89 47.85
CA MET A 1 -39.22 -1.75 48.05
C MET A 1 -39.26 -2.89 47.05
N LEU A 2 -38.24 -2.96 46.19
CA LEU A 2 -37.69 -4.09 45.41
C LEU A 2 -38.70 -5.05 44.71
N ALA A 3 -38.93 -4.99 43.39
CA ALA A 3 -38.04 -5.29 42.26
C ALA A 3 -37.73 -6.79 42.07
N SER A 4 -38.30 -7.38 41.01
CA SER A 4 -37.62 -8.35 40.13
C SER A 4 -38.50 -8.66 38.91
N SER A 5 -38.45 -7.76 37.92
CA SER A 5 -38.93 -8.04 36.57
C SER A 5 -37.91 -8.96 35.90
N HIS A 6 -38.34 -10.17 35.54
CA HIS A 6 -37.59 -11.09 34.70
C HIS A 6 -37.38 -10.46 33.32
N ARG A 7 -36.25 -9.77 33.15
CA ARG A 7 -35.75 -9.38 31.83
C ARG A 7 -34.88 -10.52 31.33
N ALA A 8 -35.51 -11.51 30.70
CA ALA A 8 -34.81 -12.39 29.78
C ALA A 8 -34.33 -11.51 28.61
N ASN A 9 -33.06 -11.11 28.65
CA ASN A 9 -32.41 -10.44 27.54
C ASN A 9 -32.21 -11.47 26.42
N SER A 10 -33.22 -11.64 25.58
CA SER A 10 -33.12 -12.31 24.29
C SER A 10 -32.30 -11.44 23.33
N ILE A 11 -30.97 -11.48 23.47
CA ILE A 11 -30.03 -10.93 22.48
C ILE A 11 -29.87 -11.98 21.36
N SER A 12 -30.96 -12.26 20.63
CA SER A 12 -30.93 -13.18 19.48
C SER A 12 -31.67 -12.64 18.27
N ALA A 13 -31.97 -11.34 18.23
CA ALA A 13 -32.57 -10.72 17.07
C ALA A 13 -31.73 -9.53 16.62
N GLN A 14 -31.32 -9.59 15.35
CA GLN A 14 -30.69 -8.55 14.53
C GLN A 14 -29.21 -8.79 14.19
N LEU A 15 -28.88 -10.00 13.73
CA LEU A 15 -27.93 -10.10 12.62
C LEU A 15 -28.70 -9.70 11.36
N PRO A 16 -28.29 -8.65 10.62
CA PRO A 16 -28.84 -8.42 9.29
C PRO A 16 -28.62 -9.69 8.47
N SER A 17 -29.71 -10.24 7.92
CA SER A 17 -29.69 -11.33 6.96
C SER A 17 -29.11 -10.82 5.65
N HIS A 18 -27.84 -10.45 5.66
CA HIS A 18 -27.07 -10.39 4.43
C HIS A 18 -26.94 -11.84 3.95
N PRO A 19 -27.43 -12.18 2.75
CA PRO A 19 -27.06 -13.45 2.16
C PRO A 19 -25.53 -13.48 2.14
N LEU A 20 -24.95 -14.53 2.74
CA LEU A 20 -23.53 -14.80 2.59
C LEU A 20 -23.24 -14.73 1.08
N PRO A 21 -22.29 -13.90 0.63
CA PRO A 21 -21.94 -13.87 -0.78
C PRO A 21 -21.62 -15.31 -1.20
N ALA A 22 -22.20 -15.75 -2.32
CA ALA A 22 -21.95 -17.08 -2.82
C ALA A 22 -20.43 -17.30 -2.90
N ALA A 23 -19.95 -18.42 -2.35
CA ALA A 23 -18.55 -18.77 -2.41
C ALA A 23 -18.10 -18.73 -3.88
N PRO A 24 -17.05 -17.98 -4.22
CA PRO A 24 -16.63 -17.83 -5.61
C PRO A 24 -16.20 -19.19 -6.15
N THR A 25 -16.76 -19.58 -7.28
CA THR A 25 -16.37 -20.82 -7.96
C THR A 25 -14.91 -20.71 -8.40
N PRO A 26 -14.04 -21.69 -8.08
CA PRO A 26 -12.67 -21.68 -8.55
C PRO A 26 -12.66 -21.64 -10.08
N VAL A 27 -11.92 -20.70 -10.66
CA VAL A 27 -11.82 -20.63 -12.12
C VAL A 27 -10.58 -21.41 -12.55
N LEU A 28 -10.82 -22.53 -13.24
CA LEU A 28 -9.74 -23.33 -13.83
C LEU A 28 -9.26 -22.66 -15.12
N TRP A 29 -8.10 -22.01 -15.10
CA TRP A 29 -7.45 -21.47 -16.28
C TRP A 29 -6.37 -22.43 -16.78
N ARG A 30 -6.47 -22.92 -18.02
CA ARG A 30 -5.36 -23.65 -18.66
C ARG A 30 -4.44 -22.64 -19.34
N MET A 31 -3.30 -22.34 -18.73
CA MET A 31 -2.31 -21.44 -19.31
C MET A 31 -1.58 -22.16 -20.48
N PRO A 32 -1.52 -21.58 -21.70
CA PRO A 32 -0.97 -22.26 -22.88
C PRO A 32 0.55 -22.52 -22.81
N LEU A 33 1.26 -21.99 -21.81
CA LEU A 33 2.72 -22.09 -21.67
C LEU A 33 3.20 -23.35 -20.93
N LEU A 34 2.30 -24.11 -20.32
CA LEU A 34 2.63 -25.32 -19.58
C LEU A 34 1.69 -26.47 -19.98
N PRO A 35 1.90 -27.10 -21.14
CA PRO A 35 0.95 -28.06 -21.72
C PRO A 35 0.67 -29.28 -20.82
N ASP A 36 1.62 -29.62 -19.93
CA ASP A 36 1.48 -30.73 -18.98
C ASP A 36 0.93 -30.32 -17.61
N TYR A 37 0.68 -29.03 -17.38
CA TYR A 37 0.29 -28.50 -16.08
C TYR A 37 -1.18 -28.08 -16.06
N GLN A 38 -1.86 -28.45 -14.99
CA GLN A 38 -3.14 -27.89 -14.61
C GLN A 38 -2.89 -26.71 -13.68
N VAL A 39 -3.39 -25.54 -14.08
CA VAL A 39 -3.31 -24.32 -13.27
C VAL A 39 -4.68 -24.04 -12.68
N MET A 40 -4.72 -23.76 -11.38
CA MET A 40 -5.90 -23.32 -10.66
C MET A 40 -5.64 -21.94 -10.08
N VAL A 41 -6.62 -21.06 -10.26
CA VAL A 41 -6.61 -19.72 -9.71
C VAL A 41 -7.80 -19.58 -8.78
N VAL A 42 -7.53 -19.18 -7.55
CA VAL A 42 -8.54 -18.92 -6.53
C VAL A 42 -8.39 -17.48 -6.09
N ASP A 43 -9.45 -16.69 -6.22
CA ASP A 43 -9.44 -15.28 -5.81
C ASP A 43 -9.28 -15.18 -4.29
N ILE A 44 -8.38 -14.32 -3.85
CA ILE A 44 -8.28 -13.89 -2.45
C ILE A 44 -9.16 -12.66 -2.30
N ARG A 45 -10.11 -12.72 -1.35
CA ARG A 45 -11.10 -11.66 -1.14
C ARG A 45 -11.03 -11.13 0.28
N ALA A 46 -11.12 -9.82 0.43
CA ALA A 46 -11.34 -9.15 1.70
C ALA A 46 -12.57 -8.26 1.58
N GLN A 47 -13.52 -8.40 2.51
CA GLN A 47 -14.79 -7.63 2.52
C GLN A 47 -15.56 -7.68 1.18
N GLY A 48 -15.52 -8.82 0.48
CA GLY A 48 -16.20 -9.02 -0.80
C GLY A 48 -15.44 -8.49 -2.03
N GLN A 49 -14.34 -7.75 -1.86
CA GLN A 49 -13.49 -7.30 -2.96
C GLN A 49 -12.34 -8.26 -3.22
N VAL A 50 -12.00 -8.47 -4.49
CA VAL A 50 -10.81 -9.24 -4.89
C VAL A 50 -9.58 -8.38 -4.65
N ILE A 51 -8.67 -8.86 -3.79
CA ILE A 51 -7.42 -8.17 -3.44
C ILE A 51 -6.18 -8.88 -4.00
N GLY A 52 -6.37 -10.08 -4.56
CA GLY A 52 -5.31 -10.86 -5.17
C GLY A 52 -5.82 -12.24 -5.59
N SER A 53 -4.90 -13.11 -5.98
CA SER A 53 -5.23 -14.49 -6.36
C SER A 53 -4.14 -15.44 -5.88
N LEU A 54 -4.56 -16.61 -5.42
CA LEU A 54 -3.69 -17.76 -5.20
C LEU A 54 -3.63 -18.57 -6.49
N VAL A 55 -2.43 -18.73 -7.04
CA VAL A 55 -2.19 -19.48 -8.28
C VAL A 55 -1.41 -20.75 -7.95
N LEU A 56 -1.97 -21.91 -8.29
CA LEU A 56 -1.32 -23.21 -8.12
C LEU A 56 -1.17 -23.89 -9.49
N ALA A 57 -0.01 -24.48 -9.75
CA ALA A 57 0.26 -25.26 -10.95
C ALA A 57 0.71 -26.68 -10.55
N THR A 58 0.04 -27.70 -11.06
CA THR A 58 0.37 -29.11 -10.81
C THR A 58 0.51 -29.88 -12.12
N LYS A 59 1.41 -30.86 -12.18
CA LYS A 59 1.63 -31.72 -13.36
C LYS A 59 1.06 -33.10 -13.11
N GLY A 60 0.20 -33.58 -14.00
CA GLY A 60 -0.31 -34.96 -13.98
C GLY A 60 -1.27 -35.29 -12.82
N VAL A 61 -1.79 -34.28 -12.11
CA VAL A 61 -2.78 -34.45 -11.03
C VAL A 61 -4.02 -33.63 -11.36
N GLU A 62 -5.19 -34.25 -11.25
CA GLU A 62 -6.47 -33.54 -11.34
C GLU A 62 -6.87 -32.94 -9.99
N TRP A 63 -7.50 -31.78 -10.03
CA TRP A 63 -8.03 -31.12 -8.84
C TRP A 63 -9.39 -31.72 -8.45
N TYR A 64 -9.41 -32.50 -7.38
CA TYR A 64 -10.64 -33.02 -6.77
C TYR A 64 -11.42 -31.90 -6.05
N GLU A 65 -12.73 -32.07 -5.88
CA GLU A 65 -13.62 -31.04 -5.32
C GLU A 65 -13.24 -30.65 -3.88
N GLU A 66 -12.79 -31.61 -3.07
CA GLU A 66 -12.35 -31.36 -1.70
C GLU A 66 -11.13 -30.44 -1.66
N ALA A 67 -10.19 -30.61 -2.60
CA ALA A 67 -9.01 -29.76 -2.70
C ALA A 67 -9.39 -28.32 -3.07
N LYS A 68 -10.38 -28.16 -3.94
CA LYS A 68 -10.92 -26.84 -4.29
C LYS A 68 -11.56 -26.14 -3.10
N LEU A 69 -12.37 -26.86 -2.33
CA LEU A 69 -13.01 -26.34 -1.11
C LEU A 69 -11.97 -25.92 -0.06
N VAL A 70 -10.95 -26.75 0.16
CA VAL A 70 -9.85 -26.42 1.09
C VAL A 70 -9.13 -25.14 0.63
N LEU A 71 -8.84 -25.02 -0.67
CA LEU A 71 -8.16 -23.86 -1.20
C LEU A 71 -8.99 -22.58 -1.14
N GLN A 72 -10.33 -22.68 -1.26
CA GLN A 72 -11.24 -21.56 -0.98
C GLN A 72 -11.14 -21.10 0.48
N VAL A 73 -11.19 -22.03 1.45
CA VAL A 73 -11.05 -21.71 2.88
C VAL A 73 -9.70 -21.05 3.17
N VAL A 74 -8.62 -21.55 2.53
CA VAL A 74 -7.29 -20.95 2.64
C VAL A 74 -7.28 -19.53 2.07
N THR A 75 -7.85 -19.28 0.89
CA THR A 75 -7.90 -17.93 0.31
C THR A 75 -8.75 -16.97 1.12
N ASP A 76 -9.84 -17.44 1.74
CA ASP A 76 -10.67 -16.63 2.63
C ASP A 76 -9.89 -16.24 3.90
N PHE A 77 -9.18 -17.21 4.50
CA PHE A 77 -8.32 -16.96 5.65
C PHE A 77 -7.19 -15.97 5.32
N ILE A 78 -6.53 -16.12 4.17
CA ILE A 78 -5.51 -15.17 3.69
C ILE A 78 -6.13 -13.78 3.53
N GLY A 79 -7.33 -13.69 2.96
CA GLY A 79 -8.04 -12.42 2.79
C GLY A 79 -8.28 -11.70 4.12
N VAL A 80 -8.72 -12.43 5.15
CA VAL A 80 -8.87 -11.89 6.51
C VAL A 80 -7.52 -11.46 7.08
N GLY A 81 -6.49 -12.31 6.99
CA GLY A 81 -5.17 -12.00 7.53
C GLY A 81 -4.51 -10.78 6.89
N LEU A 82 -4.69 -10.58 5.58
CA LEU A 82 -4.22 -9.39 4.87
C LEU A 82 -4.95 -8.12 5.35
N LEU A 83 -6.27 -8.20 5.52
CA LEU A 83 -7.06 -7.09 6.04
C LEU A 83 -6.65 -6.72 7.47
N GLU A 84 -6.48 -7.70 8.36
CA GLU A 84 -6.01 -7.47 9.73
C GLU A 84 -4.62 -6.85 9.75
N ARG A 85 -3.73 -7.32 8.86
CA ARG A 85 -2.40 -6.75 8.72
C ARG A 85 -2.45 -5.28 8.30
N ASP A 86 -3.28 -4.95 7.31
CA ASP A 86 -3.47 -3.57 6.83
C ASP A 86 -4.01 -2.67 7.93
N LEU A 87 -5.01 -3.12 8.69
CA LEU A 87 -5.54 -2.40 9.84
C LEU A 87 -4.47 -2.18 10.92
N GLN A 88 -3.62 -3.19 11.18
CA GLN A 88 -2.50 -3.04 12.10
C GLN A 88 -1.46 -2.04 11.58
N VAL A 89 -1.14 -2.02 10.28
CA VAL A 89 -0.27 -0.99 9.68
C VAL A 89 -0.87 0.39 9.89
N GLN A 90 -2.16 0.58 9.63
CA GLN A 90 -2.83 1.87 9.81
C GLN A 90 -2.82 2.32 11.28
N ALA A 91 -3.05 1.39 12.21
CA ALA A 91 -2.97 1.65 13.63
C ALA A 91 -1.55 2.09 14.03
N ASP A 92 -0.52 1.37 13.58
CA ASP A 92 0.89 1.72 13.82
C ASP A 92 1.16 3.15 13.29
N ILE A 93 0.83 3.44 12.02
CA ILE A 93 0.99 4.77 11.39
C ILE A 93 0.32 5.88 12.22
N SER A 94 -0.90 5.63 12.71
CA SER A 94 -1.68 6.62 13.47
C SER A 94 -1.02 7.01 14.79
N GLN A 95 -0.19 6.13 15.37
CA GLN A 95 0.56 6.40 16.60
C GLN A 95 1.82 7.23 16.34
N ILE A 96 2.51 6.98 15.21
CA ILE A 96 3.78 7.66 14.88
C ILE A 96 3.53 9.06 14.33
N TYR A 97 2.48 9.22 13.51
CA TYR A 97 2.23 10.44 12.76
C TYR A 97 2.18 11.71 13.64
N PRO A 98 1.48 11.76 14.79
CA PRO A 98 1.45 12.95 15.63
C PRO A 98 2.83 13.34 16.18
N GLN A 99 3.64 12.35 16.56
CA GLN A 99 4.99 12.58 17.10
C GLN A 99 5.94 13.09 16.02
N LEU A 100 5.91 12.45 14.84
CA LEU A 100 6.67 12.89 13.68
C LEU A 100 6.27 14.32 13.27
N HIS A 101 4.98 14.60 13.18
CA HIS A 101 4.46 15.92 12.86
C HIS A 101 4.95 16.97 13.85
N TYR A 102 4.91 16.68 15.15
CA TYR A 102 5.42 17.57 16.19
C TYR A 102 6.93 17.83 16.04
N ARG A 103 7.75 16.79 15.89
CA ARG A 103 9.21 16.91 15.76
C ARG A 103 9.64 17.67 14.53
N LEU A 104 8.99 17.43 13.39
CA LEU A 104 9.24 18.20 12.17
C LEU A 104 8.83 19.66 12.33
N THR A 105 7.69 19.92 12.95
CA THR A 105 7.24 21.30 13.23
C THR A 105 8.24 22.03 14.12
N GLN A 106 8.74 21.39 15.19
CA GLN A 106 9.77 21.97 16.04
C GLN A 106 11.07 22.24 15.28
N ALA A 107 11.55 21.28 14.48
CA ALA A 107 12.78 21.45 13.72
C ALA A 107 12.67 22.56 12.66
N VAL A 108 11.49 22.76 12.07
CA VAL A 108 11.21 23.92 11.20
C VAL A 108 11.24 25.23 11.99
N VAL A 109 10.62 25.28 13.17
CA VAL A 109 10.63 26.47 14.05
C VAL A 109 12.05 26.82 14.52
N GLU A 110 12.87 25.80 14.81
CA GLU A 110 14.28 25.93 15.16
C GLU A 110 15.20 26.26 13.97
N ASN A 111 14.62 26.43 12.77
CA ASN A 111 15.33 26.76 11.55
C ASN A 111 16.43 25.74 11.20
N GLN A 112 16.18 24.45 11.50
CA GLN A 112 17.11 23.38 11.19
C GLN A 112 17.25 23.22 9.66
N GLN A 113 18.43 22.77 9.23
CA GLN A 113 18.72 22.54 7.82
C GLN A 113 17.77 21.47 7.24
N ILE A 114 17.39 21.64 5.98
CA ILE A 114 16.40 20.79 5.32
C ILE A 114 16.83 19.31 5.27
N ASP A 115 18.12 19.03 5.14
CA ASP A 115 18.67 17.67 5.15
C ASP A 115 18.35 16.97 6.48
N LYS A 116 18.44 17.69 7.59
CA LYS A 116 18.14 17.18 8.94
C LYS A 116 16.64 16.92 9.15
N LEU A 117 15.76 17.69 8.48
CA LEU A 117 14.32 17.43 8.46
C LEU A 117 14.00 16.12 7.74
N PHE A 118 14.66 15.86 6.61
CA PHE A 118 14.48 14.60 5.87
C PHE A 118 15.03 13.39 6.63
N GLU A 119 16.18 13.53 7.29
CA GLU A 119 16.72 12.49 8.17
C GLU A 119 15.75 12.14 9.30
N LEU A 120 15.18 13.16 9.97
CA LEU A 120 14.15 12.97 11.01
C LEU A 120 12.92 12.25 10.46
N ALA A 121 12.42 12.68 9.30
CA ALA A 121 11.25 12.05 8.68
C ALA A 121 11.49 10.58 8.33
N VAL A 122 12.62 10.27 7.72
CA VAL A 122 12.94 8.90 7.32
C VAL A 122 13.23 8.01 8.51
N ALA A 123 13.93 8.50 9.54
CA ALA A 123 14.20 7.71 10.75
C ALA A 123 12.90 7.28 11.44
N ASP A 124 12.00 8.22 11.71
CA ASP A 124 10.73 7.96 12.39
C ASP A 124 9.80 7.09 11.54
N MET A 125 9.79 7.27 10.22
CA MET A 125 9.03 6.41 9.32
C MET A 125 9.58 4.98 9.27
N VAL A 126 10.91 4.80 9.25
CA VAL A 126 11.55 3.47 9.22
C VAL A 126 11.25 2.72 10.50
N GLU A 127 11.43 3.37 11.65
CA GLU A 127 11.11 2.80 12.96
C GLU A 127 9.62 2.48 13.06
N GLY A 128 8.78 3.45 12.70
CA GLY A 128 7.34 3.37 12.84
C GLY A 128 6.67 2.34 11.93
N LEU A 129 7.12 2.23 10.69
CA LEU A 129 6.62 1.23 9.74
C LEU A 129 7.32 -0.12 9.84
N LYS A 130 8.25 -0.28 10.80
CA LYS A 130 9.07 -1.48 10.99
C LYS A 130 9.80 -1.88 9.68
N LEU A 131 10.28 -0.88 8.96
CA LEU A 131 11.05 -1.08 7.73
C LEU A 131 12.49 -1.40 8.09
N ASN A 132 13.17 -2.17 7.22
CA ASN A 132 14.58 -2.49 7.45
C ASN A 132 15.49 -1.28 7.19
N ARG A 133 15.13 -0.41 6.23
CA ARG A 133 15.95 0.72 5.75
C ARG A 133 15.06 1.80 5.13
N GLY A 134 15.55 3.03 5.13
CA GLY A 134 14.99 4.16 4.40
C GLY A 134 16.10 4.97 3.73
N LEU A 135 15.79 5.65 2.63
CA LEU A 135 16.75 6.40 1.82
C LEU A 135 16.17 7.77 1.45
N VAL A 136 16.95 8.83 1.64
CA VAL A 136 16.66 10.18 1.15
C VAL A 136 17.50 10.43 -0.10
N LEU A 137 16.85 10.84 -1.20
CA LEU A 137 17.52 11.25 -2.44
C LEU A 137 17.12 12.68 -2.77
N THR A 138 18.08 13.61 -2.64
CA THR A 138 17.89 15.02 -3.01
C THR A 138 18.52 15.28 -4.36
N LEU A 139 17.70 15.43 -5.41
CA LEU A 139 18.16 15.81 -6.74
C LEU A 139 18.08 17.33 -6.89
N LYS A 140 19.25 18.00 -6.96
CA LYS A 140 19.30 19.42 -7.35
C LYS A 140 19.22 19.52 -8.86
N ALA A 141 18.10 20.00 -9.38
CA ALA A 141 18.04 20.44 -10.76
C ALA A 141 18.91 21.70 -10.89
N SER A 142 19.97 21.63 -11.70
CA SER A 142 20.67 22.85 -12.12
C SER A 142 19.72 23.65 -12.99
N ASP A 143 19.26 24.79 -12.50
CA ASP A 143 18.70 25.82 -13.37
C ASP A 143 19.73 26.11 -14.46
N ALA A 144 19.33 25.94 -15.72
CA ALA A 144 20.12 26.38 -16.86
C ALA A 144 20.34 27.89 -16.70
N SER A 145 21.50 28.23 -16.15
CA SER A 145 21.93 29.60 -15.87
C SER A 145 21.71 30.46 -17.11
N LYS A 146 20.88 31.50 -16.94
CA LYS A 146 20.81 32.73 -17.71
C LYS A 146 22.04 32.92 -18.60
N GLN A 147 21.87 32.65 -19.89
CA GLN A 147 22.82 33.10 -20.90
C GLN A 147 22.71 34.64 -20.95
N PRO A 148 23.81 35.41 -20.78
CA PRO A 148 23.76 36.85 -20.88
C PRO A 148 23.30 37.22 -22.30
N ALA A 149 22.26 38.05 -22.39
CA ALA A 149 21.86 38.68 -23.63
C ALA A 149 23.08 39.34 -24.27
N ALA A 150 23.42 38.94 -25.50
CA ALA A 150 24.41 39.64 -26.28
C ALA A 150 23.91 41.09 -26.49
N PRO A 151 24.66 42.12 -26.09
CA PRO A 151 24.31 43.48 -26.42
C PRO A 151 24.46 43.65 -27.93
N SER A 152 23.34 43.89 -28.58
CA SER A 152 23.26 44.41 -29.93
C SER A 152 23.80 45.85 -29.94
N GLU A 153 24.95 46.06 -30.56
CA GLU A 153 25.37 47.37 -31.06
C GLU A 153 25.75 47.28 -32.55
N PRO A 154 25.18 48.14 -33.40
CA PRO A 154 25.73 48.44 -34.72
C PRO A 154 26.55 49.74 -34.63
N LEU A 155 27.81 49.77 -35.09
CA LEU A 155 28.39 51.03 -35.58
C LEU A 155 29.50 50.79 -36.60
N VAL A 156 29.37 51.53 -37.69
CA VAL A 156 30.22 51.58 -38.88
C VAL A 156 31.38 52.56 -38.65
N ALA A 157 32.47 52.34 -39.40
CA ALA A 157 33.50 53.29 -39.89
C ALA A 157 34.90 53.30 -39.25
N ALA A 158 35.83 52.71 -40.01
CA ALA A 158 37.04 53.32 -40.57
C ALA A 158 38.14 53.85 -39.62
N HIS A 159 39.31 53.17 -39.65
CA HIS A 159 40.61 53.81 -39.91
C HIS A 159 41.70 52.75 -40.14
N LEU A 160 42.08 52.49 -41.40
CA LEU A 160 43.37 51.88 -41.72
C LEU A 160 44.02 52.69 -42.84
N ARG A 161 45.11 53.32 -42.43
CA ARG A 161 45.98 54.25 -43.17
C ARG A 161 46.57 53.60 -44.42
N ARG A 162 46.58 54.35 -45.54
CA ARG A 162 47.79 54.73 -46.26
C ARG A 162 47.60 56.09 -46.89
#